data_AF-A0A9J7K946-F1
#
_entry.id   AF-A0A9J7K946-F1
#
_cell.length_a   1.000
_cell.length_b   1.000
_cell.length_c   1.000
_cell.angle_alpha   90.00
_cell.angle_beta   90.00
_cell.angle_gamma   90.00
#
_symmetry.space_group_name_H-M   'P 1'
#
loop_
_entity.id
_entity.type
_entity.pdbx_description
1 polymer ?
#
loop_
_entity_poly.entity_id
_entity_poly.type
_entity_poly.pdbx_seq_one_letter_code
_entity_poly.pdbx_strand_id
1 'polypeptide(L)'
;MGSGASRPTPRKRKAKKGPLPSPQPPKPLDPRLKLDAKEKFFLEKSWKTVARNEDVAAMAMFINLFRSSPEIKDKWPQLRKLSEDEMRDSPYLQKLSVRILGAMDHVIGPYGKQTITTPPSDIHVHFS
;
A
#
# COMPACT_ATOMS: atom_id res chain seq x y z
N MET A 1 25.69 67.70 -31.76
CA MET A 1 24.55 67.19 -30.96
C MET A 1 24.76 65.69 -30.82
N GLY A 2 25.27 65.23 -29.67
CA GLY A 2 25.60 63.83 -29.41
C GLY A 2 24.66 63.25 -28.37
N SER A 3 23.90 62.22 -28.74
CA SER A 3 23.00 61.49 -27.84
C SER A 3 23.76 60.37 -27.13
N GLY A 4 23.85 60.46 -25.80
CA GLY A 4 24.43 59.44 -24.92
C GLY A 4 23.39 58.84 -23.98
N ALA A 5 23.16 57.54 -24.17
CA ALA A 5 23.00 56.42 -23.22
C ALA A 5 22.12 56.47 -21.93
N SER A 6 21.58 55.25 -21.64
CA SER A 6 21.25 54.66 -20.31
C SER A 6 19.86 54.99 -19.73
N ARG A 7 19.06 54.10 -19.12
CA ARG A 7 19.04 52.66 -18.75
C ARG A 7 17.60 52.36 -18.25
N PRO A 8 17.06 51.11 -18.31
CA PRO A 8 15.69 50.83 -17.86
C PRO A 8 15.54 50.78 -16.32
N THR A 9 14.44 51.33 -15.81
CA THR A 9 14.06 51.39 -14.38
C THR A 9 13.46 50.08 -13.84
N PRO A 10 13.68 49.72 -12.56
CA PRO A 10 13.21 48.45 -11.98
C PRO A 10 11.81 48.50 -11.32
N ARG A 11 10.99 47.50 -11.69
CA ARG A 11 10.17 46.59 -10.85
C ARG A 11 9.26 47.16 -9.72
N LYS A 12 7.95 46.89 -9.81
CA LYS A 12 7.13 46.40 -8.67
C LYS A 12 5.76 45.84 -9.09
N ARG A 13 5.68 44.53 -9.39
CA ARG A 13 4.42 43.77 -9.34
C ARG A 13 4.19 43.37 -7.88
N LYS A 14 3.18 43.97 -7.21
CA LYS A 14 2.76 43.55 -5.86
C LYS A 14 1.88 42.31 -5.98
N ALA A 15 2.47 41.13 -5.77
CA ALA A 15 1.71 39.93 -5.42
C ALA A 15 1.35 40.00 -3.93
N LYS A 16 0.08 40.26 -3.59
CA LYS A 16 -0.43 40.02 -2.24
C LYS A 16 -0.73 38.54 -2.08
N LYS A 17 0.24 37.75 -1.63
CA LYS A 17 -0.02 36.47 -0.97
C LYS A 17 0.16 36.74 0.52
N GLY A 18 -0.93 36.72 1.28
CA GLY A 18 -0.86 36.70 2.75
C GLY A 18 -0.10 35.44 3.18
N PRO A 19 0.66 35.46 4.30
CA PRO A 19 1.35 34.27 4.76
C PRO A 19 0.34 33.18 5.10
N LEU A 20 0.45 32.02 4.45
CA LEU A 20 -0.21 30.82 4.94
C LEU A 20 0.32 30.55 6.36
N PRO A 21 -0.55 30.27 7.36
CA PRO A 21 -0.07 29.91 8.68
C PRO A 21 0.88 28.72 8.57
N SER A 22 2.04 28.83 9.22
CA SER A 22 3.07 27.79 9.22
C SER A 22 2.44 26.46 9.63
N PRO A 23 2.65 25.36 8.88
CA PRO A 23 2.22 24.04 9.31
C PRO A 23 2.80 23.78 10.69
N GLN A 24 1.95 23.45 11.66
CA GLN A 24 2.46 22.99 12.96
C GLN A 24 3.21 21.68 12.71
N PRO A 25 4.38 21.47 13.34
CA PRO A 25 5.15 20.24 13.16
C PRO A 25 4.29 19.04 13.60
N PRO A 26 4.21 17.96 12.80
CA PRO A 26 3.41 16.80 13.13
C PRO A 26 3.84 16.20 14.48
N LYS A 27 2.85 15.78 15.28
CA LYS A 27 3.12 15.02 16.51
C LYS A 27 3.84 13.70 16.16
N PRO A 28 4.79 13.22 16.97
CA PRO A 28 5.54 11.99 16.66
C PRO A 28 4.62 10.76 16.61
N LEU A 29 4.66 9.98 15.52
CA LEU A 29 3.89 8.72 15.35
C LEU A 29 4.59 7.54 16.05
N ASP A 30 3.84 6.68 16.76
CA ASP A 30 4.33 5.44 17.38
C ASP A 30 4.05 4.19 16.49
N PRO A 31 5.00 3.21 16.45
CA PRO A 31 5.59 2.67 15.23
C PRO A 31 5.00 1.40 14.60
N ARG A 32 3.79 0.92 14.97
CA ARG A 32 3.14 -0.24 14.30
C ARG A 32 2.19 0.15 13.14
N LEU A 33 2.38 1.37 12.66
CA LEU A 33 2.00 1.96 11.37
C LEU A 33 0.55 1.74 10.94
N LYS A 34 -0.34 2.50 11.58
CA LYS A 34 -1.57 2.95 10.94
C LYS A 34 -1.17 3.84 9.77
N LEU A 35 -1.39 3.38 8.54
CA LEU A 35 -1.18 4.17 7.33
C LEU A 35 -1.91 5.51 7.46
N ASP A 36 -1.25 6.61 7.10
CA ASP A 36 -1.90 7.91 6.99
C ASP A 36 -3.08 7.80 5.99
N ALA A 37 -4.09 8.67 6.12
CA ALA A 37 -5.25 8.66 5.24
C ALA A 37 -4.84 8.76 3.75
N LYS A 38 -3.78 9.53 3.47
CA LYS A 38 -3.20 9.64 2.13
C LYS A 38 -2.55 8.33 1.69
N GLU A 39 -1.75 7.70 2.56
CA GLU A 39 -1.07 6.43 2.29
C GLU A 39 -2.07 5.30 2.07
N LYS A 40 -3.11 5.22 2.90
CA LYS A 40 -4.22 4.28 2.74
C LYS A 40 -4.93 4.47 1.40
N PHE A 41 -5.24 5.72 1.04
CA PHE A 41 -5.86 6.02 -0.25
C PHE A 41 -5.00 5.59 -1.44
N PHE A 42 -3.69 5.85 -1.38
CA PHE A 42 -2.76 5.40 -2.42
C PHE A 42 -2.65 3.88 -2.46
N LEU A 43 -2.58 3.22 -1.30
CA LEU A 43 -2.54 1.77 -1.20
C LEU A 43 -3.79 1.15 -1.83
N GLU A 44 -5.00 1.57 -1.40
CA GLU A 44 -6.26 1.09 -1.97
C GLU A 44 -6.35 1.31 -3.48
N LYS A 45 -5.90 2.47 -3.97
CA LYS A 45 -5.91 2.75 -5.42
C LYS A 45 -4.92 1.88 -6.19
N SER A 46 -3.69 1.74 -5.68
CA SER A 46 -2.67 0.91 -6.32
C SER A 46 -3.07 -0.56 -6.33
N TRP A 47 -3.67 -1.04 -5.24
CA TRP A 47 -4.13 -2.41 -5.09
C TRP A 47 -5.24 -2.76 -6.07
N LYS A 48 -6.17 -1.84 -6.38
CA LYS A 48 -7.19 -2.06 -7.42
C LYS A 48 -6.60 -2.45 -8.78
N THR A 49 -5.41 -1.95 -9.13
CA THR A 49 -4.75 -2.34 -10.39
C THR A 49 -4.24 -3.78 -10.33
N VAL A 50 -3.71 -4.19 -9.18
CA VAL A 50 -3.26 -5.57 -8.91
C VAL A 50 -4.45 -6.53 -8.93
N ALA A 51 -5.52 -6.22 -8.17
CA ALA A 51 -6.72 -7.04 -8.04
C ALA A 51 -7.45 -7.23 -9.38
N ARG A 52 -7.35 -6.29 -10.33
CA ARG A 52 -7.91 -6.45 -11.68
C ARG A 52 -7.22 -7.53 -12.51
N ASN A 53 -5.95 -7.83 -12.23
CA ASN A 53 -5.14 -8.80 -12.94
C ASN A 53 -4.54 -9.80 -11.94
N GLU A 54 -5.35 -10.25 -10.98
CA GLU A 54 -4.91 -10.99 -9.80
C GLU A 54 -4.10 -12.24 -10.16
N ASP A 55 -4.57 -13.04 -11.12
CA ASP A 55 -3.91 -14.28 -11.53
C ASP A 55 -2.48 -14.03 -12.05
N VAL A 56 -2.33 -13.06 -12.95
CA VAL A 56 -1.04 -12.70 -13.56
C VAL A 56 -0.12 -12.09 -12.50
N ALA A 57 -0.66 -11.20 -11.67
CA ALA A 57 0.10 -10.54 -10.62
C ALA A 57 0.59 -11.54 -9.58
N ALA A 58 -0.26 -12.47 -9.14
CA ALA A 58 0.10 -13.49 -8.16
C ALA A 58 1.20 -14.40 -8.69
N MET A 59 1.06 -14.92 -9.91
CA MET A 59 2.10 -15.75 -10.53
C MET A 59 3.43 -15.00 -10.58
N ALA A 60 3.43 -13.76 -11.05
CA ALA A 60 4.64 -12.94 -11.10
C ALA A 60 5.26 -12.75 -9.69
N MET A 61 4.44 -12.49 -8.67
CA MET A 61 4.90 -12.33 -7.28
C MET A 61 5.53 -13.61 -6.73
N PHE A 62 4.89 -14.77 -6.90
CA PHE A 62 5.43 -16.03 -6.38
C PHE A 62 6.69 -16.48 -7.11
N ILE A 63 6.73 -16.36 -8.44
CA ILE A 63 7.95 -16.69 -9.20
C ILE A 63 9.11 -15.79 -8.76
N ASN A 64 8.87 -14.50 -8.60
CA ASN A 64 9.89 -13.57 -8.11
C ASN A 64 10.30 -13.88 -6.65
N LEU A 65 9.36 -14.27 -5.80
CA LEU A 65 9.64 -14.70 -4.41
C LEU A 65 10.56 -15.92 -4.38
N PHE A 66 10.26 -16.95 -5.18
CA PHE A 66 11.07 -18.17 -5.24
C PHE A 66 12.44 -17.95 -5.86
N ARG A 67 12.56 -17.02 -6.81
CA ARG A 67 13.84 -16.63 -7.39
C ARG A 67 14.70 -15.87 -6.38
N SER A 68 14.09 -14.98 -5.60
CA SER A 68 14.80 -14.14 -4.63
C SER A 68 15.15 -14.89 -3.35
N SER A 69 14.30 -15.84 -2.96
CA SER A 69 14.41 -16.63 -1.73
C SER A 69 14.06 -18.10 -2.01
N PRO A 70 14.98 -18.88 -2.60
CA PRO A 70 14.76 -20.29 -2.94
C PRO A 70 14.38 -21.16 -1.73
N GLU A 71 14.86 -20.81 -0.54
CA GLU A 71 14.54 -21.48 0.72
C GLU A 71 13.06 -21.41 1.11
N ILE A 72 12.33 -20.41 0.60
CA ILE A 72 10.88 -20.33 0.82
C ILE A 72 10.15 -21.42 0.03
N LYS A 73 10.69 -21.79 -1.15
CA LYS A 73 10.16 -22.87 -1.98
C LYS A 73 10.17 -24.21 -1.25
N ASP A 74 11.10 -24.40 -0.32
CA ASP A 74 11.19 -25.61 0.49
C ASP A 74 9.99 -25.83 1.43
N LYS A 75 9.27 -24.76 1.78
CA LYS A 75 8.07 -24.83 2.61
C LYS A 75 6.86 -25.41 1.86
N TRP A 76 6.94 -25.53 0.53
CA TRP A 76 5.88 -26.05 -0.32
C TRP A 76 6.35 -27.29 -1.09
N PRO A 77 6.16 -28.50 -0.52
CA PRO A 77 6.62 -29.76 -1.12
C PRO A 77 6.15 -29.97 -2.56
N GLN A 78 4.96 -29.49 -2.89
CA GLN A 78 4.35 -29.61 -4.22
C GLN A 78 5.06 -28.77 -5.29
N LEU A 79 5.82 -27.75 -4.88
CA LEU A 79 6.49 -26.82 -5.77
C LEU A 79 8.00 -27.06 -5.87
N ARG A 80 8.60 -27.71 -4.87
CA ARG A 80 10.07 -27.89 -4.73
C ARG A 80 10.78 -28.30 -6.03
N LYS A 81 10.24 -29.31 -6.71
CA LYS A 81 10.86 -29.91 -7.90
C LYS A 81 10.43 -29.27 -9.23
N LEU A 82 9.48 -28.35 -9.21
CA LEU A 82 8.97 -27.71 -10.42
C LEU A 82 9.91 -26.60 -10.89
N SER A 83 10.15 -26.51 -12.18
CA SER A 83 10.75 -25.35 -12.83
C SER A 83 9.83 -24.12 -12.74
N GLU A 84 10.34 -22.92 -13.06
CA GLU A 84 9.51 -21.71 -13.07
C GLU A 84 8.33 -21.82 -14.04
N ASP A 85 8.52 -22.45 -15.20
CA ASP A 85 7.47 -22.63 -16.20
C ASP A 85 6.41 -23.63 -15.71
N GLU A 86 6.83 -24.78 -15.17
CA GLU A 86 5.89 -25.75 -14.59
C GLU A 86 5.14 -25.19 -13.38
N MET A 87 5.73 -24.26 -12.63
CA MET A 87 5.05 -23.57 -11.53
C MET A 87 3.93 -22.65 -12.03
N ARG A 88 4.09 -21.98 -13.17
CA ARG A 88 3.05 -21.10 -13.75
C ARG A 88 1.78 -21.86 -14.11
N ASP A 89 1.95 -23.10 -14.57
CA ASP A 89 0.84 -23.98 -14.94
C ASP A 89 0.34 -24.85 -13.78
N SER A 90 0.96 -24.74 -12.60
CA SER A 90 0.62 -25.55 -11.44
C SER A 90 -0.75 -25.19 -10.85
N PRO A 91 -1.72 -26.12 -10.82
CA PRO A 91 -3.01 -25.87 -10.16
C PRO A 91 -2.86 -25.62 -8.66
N TYR A 92 -1.79 -26.16 -8.06
CA TYR A 92 -1.48 -25.90 -6.65
C TYR A 92 -1.08 -24.44 -6.43
N LEU A 93 -0.16 -23.90 -7.25
CA LEU A 93 0.29 -22.53 -7.10
C LEU A 93 -0.84 -21.54 -7.41
N GLN A 94 -1.69 -21.82 -8.40
CA GLN A 94 -2.88 -21.02 -8.70
C GLN A 94 -3.83 -20.95 -7.49
N LYS A 95 -4.17 -22.09 -6.87
CA LYS A 95 -5.02 -22.12 -5.67
C LYS A 95 -4.38 -21.39 -4.48
N LEU A 96 -3.08 -21.59 -4.27
CA LEU A 96 -2.33 -20.90 -3.22
C LEU A 96 -2.36 -19.38 -3.43
N SER A 97 -2.24 -18.96 -4.69
CA SER A 97 -2.21 -17.57 -5.12
C SER A 97 -3.52 -16.86 -4.84
N VAL A 98 -4.65 -17.43 -5.28
CA VAL A 98 -6.00 -16.91 -5.00
C VAL A 98 -6.22 -16.77 -3.49
N ARG A 99 -5.77 -17.76 -2.70
CA ARG A 99 -5.92 -17.69 -1.24
C ARG A 99 -5.12 -16.55 -0.62
N ILE A 100 -3.88 -16.33 -1.06
CA ILE A 100 -3.00 -15.31 -0.49
C ILE A 100 -3.40 -13.92 -0.96
N LEU A 101 -3.62 -13.70 -2.25
CA LEU A 101 -4.03 -12.39 -2.75
C LEU A 101 -5.45 -12.04 -2.30
N GLY A 102 -6.36 -13.01 -2.18
CA GLY A 102 -7.66 -12.80 -1.55
C GLY A 102 -7.57 -12.35 -0.09
N ALA A 103 -6.61 -12.90 0.69
CA ALA A 103 -6.36 -12.42 2.05
C ALA A 103 -5.80 -10.99 2.06
N MET A 104 -4.92 -10.65 1.11
CA MET A 104 -4.41 -9.27 0.97
C MET A 104 -5.53 -8.31 0.56
N ASP A 105 -6.40 -8.70 -0.36
CA ASP A 105 -7.55 -7.91 -0.79
C ASP A 105 -8.54 -7.66 0.35
N HIS A 106 -8.79 -8.66 1.20
CA HIS A 106 -9.61 -8.48 2.39
C HIS A 106 -9.01 -7.46 3.38
N VAL A 107 -7.69 -7.45 3.56
CA VAL A 107 -6.99 -6.53 4.47
C VAL A 107 -6.90 -5.11 3.89
N ILE A 108 -6.64 -4.99 2.59
CA ILE A 108 -6.40 -3.70 1.91
C ILE A 108 -7.72 -3.05 1.46
N GLY A 109 -8.70 -3.86 1.08
CA GLY A 109 -9.99 -3.40 0.59
C GLY A 109 -10.78 -2.59 1.61
N PRO A 110 -11.88 -1.95 1.20
CA PRO A 110 -12.68 -1.08 2.05
C PRO A 110 -13.27 -1.79 3.29
N TYR A 111 -13.25 -3.13 3.29
CA TYR A 111 -13.69 -4.01 4.37
C TYR A 111 -12.59 -4.39 5.37
N GLY A 112 -11.34 -3.93 5.19
CA GLY A 112 -10.23 -4.05 6.13
C GLY A 112 -10.41 -3.25 7.42
N LYS A 113 -11.64 -3.20 7.94
CA LYS A 113 -11.94 -2.76 9.30
C LYS A 113 -11.55 -3.91 10.21
N GLN A 114 -10.53 -3.70 11.03
CA GLN A 114 -10.41 -4.45 12.27
C GLN A 114 -11.71 -4.25 13.04
N THR A 115 -12.62 -5.21 12.93
CA THR A 115 -13.67 -5.43 13.91
C THR A 115 -12.96 -5.84 15.18
N ILE A 116 -12.56 -4.84 15.97
CA ILE A 116 -12.37 -5.02 17.39
C ILE A 116 -13.76 -5.37 17.89
N THR A 117 -14.05 -6.67 17.95
CA THR A 117 -15.24 -7.19 18.61
C THR A 117 -15.14 -6.74 20.06
N THR A 118 -15.82 -5.66 20.39
CA THR A 118 -16.15 -5.36 21.79
C THR A 118 -16.93 -6.55 22.31
N PRO A 119 -16.50 -7.21 23.40
CA PRO A 119 -17.34 -8.22 24.01
C PRO A 119 -18.67 -7.57 24.41
N PRO A 120 -19.80 -8.26 24.21
CA PRO A 120 -21.09 -7.74 24.63
C PRO A 120 -21.03 -7.45 26.13
N SER A 121 -21.35 -6.23 26.52
CA SER A 121 -21.38 -5.74 27.90
C SER A 121 -22.50 -6.32 28.76
N ASP A 122 -23.10 -7.45 28.36
CA ASP A 122 -24.25 -8.04 29.02
C ASP A 122 -23.98 -9.49 29.44
N ILE A 123 -23.17 -9.64 30.48
CA ILE A 123 -23.35 -10.76 31.42
C ILE A 123 -23.40 -10.16 32.82
N HIS A 124 -24.58 -9.70 33.22
CA HIS A 124 -24.93 -9.60 34.63
C HIS A 124 -24.99 -11.03 35.19
N VAL A 125 -23.85 -11.51 35.70
CA VAL A 125 -23.84 -12.66 36.62
C VAL A 125 -24.42 -12.18 37.95
N HIS A 126 -25.72 -12.42 38.14
CA HIS A 126 -26.32 -12.43 39.46
C HIS A 126 -25.78 -13.65 40.21
N PHE A 127 -24.87 -13.41 41.16
CA PHE A 127 -24.60 -14.37 42.23
C PHE A 127 -25.68 -14.20 43.30
N SER A 128 -26.48 -15.24 43.52
CA SER A 128 -27.21 -15.51 44.75
C SER A 128 -27.32 -17.02 44.91
#